data_AF-A0A2A2GP96-F1
#
_entry.id   AF-A0A2A2GP96-F1
#
_cell.length_a   1.000
_cell.length_b   1.000
_cell.length_c   1.000
_cell.angle_alpha   90.00
_cell.angle_beta   90.00
_cell.angle_gamma   90.00
#
_symmetry.space_group_name_H-M   'P 1'
#
loop_
_entity.id
_entity.type
_entity.pdbx_description
1 polymer ?
#
loop_
_entity_poly.entity_id
_entity_poly.type
_entity_poly.pdbx_seq_one_letter_code
_entity_poly.pdbx_strand_id
1 'polypeptide(L)'
;MKPMLAAALLATASGAAWADGGMTVPLPDTSGLAADEARALITEVAQVNVITSNCPAYPVSDAEWTLIAGTGDKLAAQLGLDASAYDKQFYGPAFQLLDDPGTCDRIGPKAKPLIARLKAMGGGTTPLSRSQ
;
A
#
# COMPACT_ATOMS: atom_id res chain seq x y z
N MET A 1 -7.66 -2.91 -57.90
CA MET A 1 -6.34 -2.29 -57.68
C MET A 1 -5.94 -2.57 -56.24
N LYS A 2 -4.80 -3.22 -56.02
CA LYS A 2 -4.41 -3.82 -54.74
C LYS A 2 -3.20 -3.05 -54.21
N PRO A 3 -3.27 -2.30 -53.10
CA PRO A 3 -2.08 -1.75 -52.51
C PRO A 3 -1.46 -2.78 -51.55
N MET A 4 -0.38 -3.40 -52.01
CA MET A 4 0.69 -3.90 -51.13
C MET A 4 1.43 -2.68 -50.59
N LEU A 5 1.64 -2.58 -49.28
CA LEU A 5 2.66 -1.69 -48.69
C LEU A 5 3.11 -2.19 -47.31
N ALA A 6 4.33 -2.74 -47.32
CA ALA A 6 5.41 -2.72 -46.32
C ALA A 6 5.08 -2.82 -44.82
N ALA A 7 5.43 -3.98 -44.23
CA ALA A 7 5.63 -4.14 -42.80
C ALA A 7 6.99 -3.53 -42.38
N ALA A 8 6.96 -2.45 -41.59
CA ALA A 8 8.14 -1.94 -40.90
C ALA A 8 8.24 -2.61 -39.52
N LEU A 9 9.25 -3.45 -39.34
CA LEU A 9 9.65 -4.00 -38.03
C LEU A 9 10.35 -2.89 -37.22
N LEU A 10 9.59 -2.24 -36.33
CA LEU A 10 10.13 -1.41 -35.26
C LEU A 10 10.70 -2.34 -34.18
N ALA A 11 12.02 -2.52 -34.16
CA ALA A 11 12.74 -3.08 -33.03
C ALA A 11 12.73 -2.05 -31.89
N THR A 12 11.69 -2.07 -31.05
CA THR A 12 11.72 -1.34 -29.78
C THR A 12 12.66 -2.08 -28.85
N ALA A 13 13.84 -1.51 -28.64
CA ALA A 13 14.69 -1.85 -27.51
C ALA A 13 13.86 -1.61 -26.24
N SER A 14 13.39 -2.70 -25.63
CA SER A 14 12.80 -2.70 -24.31
C SER A 14 13.90 -2.31 -23.32
N GLY A 15 14.13 -1.00 -23.16
CA GLY A 15 14.82 -0.50 -21.99
C GLY A 15 14.05 -1.02 -20.78
N ALA A 16 14.71 -1.82 -19.95
CA ALA A 16 14.19 -2.20 -18.66
C ALA A 16 14.00 -0.92 -17.86
N ALA A 17 12.78 -0.37 -17.91
CA ALA A 17 12.34 0.64 -16.98
C ALA A 17 12.23 -0.09 -15.64
N TRP A 18 13.31 -0.05 -14.85
CA TRP A 18 13.26 -0.42 -13.45
C TRP A 18 12.28 0.54 -12.76
N ALA A 19 11.07 0.05 -12.54
CA ALA A 19 10.01 0.76 -11.82
C ALA A 19 10.31 0.93 -10.31
N ASP A 20 11.48 0.51 -9.85
CA ASP A 20 11.87 0.49 -8.43
C ASP A 20 12.34 1.86 -7.91
N GLY A 21 11.76 2.94 -8.41
CA GLY A 21 12.04 4.33 -8.01
C GLY A 21 11.27 4.80 -6.78
N GLY A 22 10.50 3.94 -6.13
CA GLY A 22 9.60 4.32 -5.03
C GLY A 22 10.35 4.90 -3.81
N MET A 23 9.76 5.92 -3.20
CA MET A 23 10.15 6.40 -1.88
C MET A 23 10.08 5.24 -0.88
N THR A 24 11.09 5.06 -0.05
CA THR A 24 11.06 4.12 1.07
C THR A 24 11.17 4.87 2.39
N VAL A 25 10.54 4.33 3.43
CA VAL A 25 10.55 4.90 4.78
C VAL A 25 10.84 3.79 5.80
N PRO A 26 11.32 4.12 7.01
CA PRO A 26 11.41 3.13 8.08
C PRO A 26 10.04 2.50 8.35
N LEU A 27 9.97 1.17 8.35
CA LEU A 27 8.77 0.43 8.70
C LEU A 27 8.75 0.07 10.19
N PRO A 28 7.56 -0.03 10.82
CA PRO A 28 7.46 -0.45 12.21
C PRO A 28 8.05 -1.83 12.45
N ASP A 29 8.55 -2.07 13.65
CA ASP A 29 8.85 -3.41 14.13
C ASP A 29 7.56 -4.10 14.56
N THR A 30 7.20 -5.17 13.83
CA THR A 30 6.01 -5.99 14.07
C THR A 30 6.38 -7.39 14.55
N SER A 31 7.67 -7.69 14.70
CA SER A 31 8.18 -9.04 14.98
C SER A 31 7.70 -9.61 16.32
N GLY A 32 7.40 -8.74 17.28
CA GLY A 32 6.86 -9.10 18.59
C GLY A 32 5.34 -9.28 18.66
N LEU A 33 4.59 -9.00 17.58
CA LEU A 33 3.13 -9.13 17.58
C LEU A 33 2.70 -10.59 17.55
N ALA A 34 1.71 -10.93 18.36
CA ALA A 34 1.00 -12.20 18.22
C ALA A 34 0.22 -12.24 16.89
N ALA A 35 -0.10 -13.44 16.41
CA ALA A 35 -0.70 -13.60 15.07
C ALA A 35 -2.10 -12.96 14.94
N ASP A 36 -2.87 -12.92 16.01
CA ASP A 36 -4.16 -12.22 16.10
C ASP A 36 -3.98 -10.70 16.11
N GLU A 37 -2.99 -10.17 16.84
CA GLU A 37 -2.64 -8.75 16.84
C GLU A 37 -2.14 -8.29 15.47
N ALA A 38 -1.31 -9.10 14.80
CA ALA A 38 -0.84 -8.85 13.44
C ALA A 38 -2.00 -8.84 12.44
N ARG A 39 -2.97 -9.77 12.58
CA ARG A 39 -4.22 -9.79 11.77
C ARG A 39 -5.10 -8.57 12.02
N ALA A 40 -5.23 -8.13 13.26
CA ALA A 40 -5.98 -6.92 13.59
C ALA A 40 -5.33 -5.68 12.97
N LEU A 41 -4.00 -5.57 13.08
CA LEU A 41 -3.25 -4.43 12.54
C LEU A 41 -3.29 -4.38 11.01
N ILE A 42 -3.08 -5.50 10.31
CA ILE A 42 -3.11 -5.53 8.83
C ILE A 42 -4.52 -5.21 8.31
N THR A 43 -5.57 -5.60 9.04
CA THR A 43 -6.95 -5.22 8.72
C THR A 43 -7.14 -3.71 8.83
N GLU A 44 -6.71 -3.10 9.94
CA GLU A 44 -6.80 -1.66 10.14
C GLU A 44 -6.00 -0.88 9.07
N VAL A 45 -4.79 -1.33 8.78
CA VAL A 45 -3.90 -0.75 7.74
C VAL A 45 -4.53 -0.82 6.36
N ALA A 46 -5.09 -1.97 5.95
CA ALA A 46 -5.73 -2.12 4.66
C ALA A 46 -6.95 -1.20 4.51
N GLN A 47 -7.79 -1.12 5.55
CA GLN A 47 -8.94 -0.23 5.59
C GLN A 47 -8.53 1.24 5.46
N VAL A 48 -7.56 1.69 6.26
CA VAL A 48 -7.09 3.08 6.20
C VAL A 48 -6.42 3.39 4.86
N ASN A 49 -5.64 2.46 4.29
CA ASN A 49 -5.04 2.65 2.97
C ASN A 49 -6.11 2.91 1.91
N VAL A 50 -7.07 1.98 1.77
CA VAL A 50 -8.17 2.12 0.80
C VAL A 50 -8.92 3.43 1.01
N ILE A 51 -9.27 3.77 2.26
CA ILE A 51 -10.04 4.98 2.54
C ILE A 51 -9.27 6.26 2.25
N THR A 52 -8.00 6.35 2.64
CA THR A 52 -7.19 7.55 2.37
C THR A 52 -6.82 7.69 0.90
N SER A 53 -6.79 6.61 0.13
CA SER A 53 -6.60 6.64 -1.33
C SER A 53 -7.86 7.01 -2.12
N ASN A 54 -9.06 6.88 -1.55
CA ASN A 54 -10.34 7.07 -2.27
C ASN A 54 -11.22 8.19 -1.70
N CYS A 55 -10.97 8.66 -0.47
CA CYS A 55 -11.74 9.70 0.20
C CYS A 55 -10.88 10.98 0.37
N PRO A 56 -11.02 12.01 -0.49
CA PRO A 56 -10.11 13.16 -0.54
C PRO A 56 -10.15 14.09 0.68
N ALA A 57 -11.16 13.95 1.55
CA ALA A 57 -11.26 14.71 2.80
C ALA A 57 -10.23 14.29 3.87
N TYR A 58 -9.57 13.14 3.68
CA TYR A 58 -8.62 12.56 4.64
C TYR A 58 -7.25 12.32 3.98
N PRO A 59 -6.58 13.36 3.47
CA PRO A 59 -5.32 13.20 2.76
C PRO A 59 -4.22 12.71 3.70
N VAL A 60 -3.35 11.87 3.16
CA VAL A 60 -2.06 11.48 3.75
C VAL A 60 -0.96 11.90 2.78
N SER A 61 0.21 12.26 3.30
CA SER A 61 1.39 12.51 2.47
C SER A 61 1.89 11.22 1.81
N ASP A 62 2.68 11.32 0.74
CA ASP A 62 3.29 10.16 0.08
C ASP A 62 4.07 9.28 1.07
N ALA A 63 4.84 9.91 1.97
CA ALA A 63 5.60 9.19 2.98
C ALA A 63 4.72 8.47 4.02
N GLU A 64 3.58 9.05 4.39
CA GLU A 64 2.60 8.41 5.27
C GLU A 64 1.89 7.26 4.56
N TRP A 65 1.55 7.43 3.27
CA TRP A 65 1.02 6.36 2.45
C TRP A 65 2.02 5.21 2.32
N THR A 66 3.30 5.49 2.06
CA THR A 66 4.36 4.47 2.00
C THR A 66 4.51 3.74 3.33
N LEU A 67 4.43 4.45 4.46
CA LEU A 67 4.45 3.83 5.79
C LEU A 67 3.26 2.87 5.97
N ILE A 68 2.05 3.29 5.60
CA ILE A 68 0.84 2.47 5.71
C ILE A 68 0.94 1.24 4.80
N ALA A 69 1.16 1.45 3.50
CA ALA A 69 1.23 0.37 2.51
C ALA A 69 2.34 -0.64 2.83
N GLY A 70 3.57 -0.15 3.09
CA GLY A 70 4.70 -1.02 3.41
C GLY A 70 4.54 -1.77 4.75
N THR A 71 3.83 -1.18 5.73
CA THR A 71 3.46 -1.91 6.95
C THR A 71 2.52 -3.07 6.63
N GLY A 72 1.54 -2.86 5.76
CA GLY A 72 0.63 -3.90 5.29
C GLY A 72 1.38 -5.06 4.64
N ASP A 73 2.31 -4.76 3.73
CA ASP A 73 3.14 -5.78 3.06
C ASP A 73 4.01 -6.56 4.05
N LYS A 74 4.61 -5.87 5.03
CA LYS A 74 5.40 -6.50 6.09
C LYS A 74 4.55 -7.46 6.93
N LEU A 75 3.34 -7.05 7.31
CA LEU A 75 2.42 -7.90 8.07
C LEU A 75 1.92 -9.08 7.25
N ALA A 76 1.66 -8.90 5.95
CA ALA A 76 1.28 -9.99 5.05
C ALA A 76 2.38 -11.06 5.00
N ALA A 77 3.63 -10.63 4.83
CA ALA A 77 4.80 -11.52 4.87
C ALA A 77 4.94 -12.23 6.23
N GLN A 78 4.78 -11.51 7.34
CA GLN A 78 4.82 -12.09 8.69
C GLN A 78 3.74 -13.15 8.91
N LEU A 79 2.55 -12.97 8.32
CA LEU A 79 1.44 -13.91 8.40
C LEU A 79 1.53 -15.06 7.38
N GLY A 80 2.57 -15.09 6.54
CA GLY A 80 2.75 -16.12 5.51
C GLY A 80 1.73 -16.02 4.37
N LEU A 81 1.22 -14.82 4.09
CA LEU A 81 0.23 -14.58 3.04
C LEU A 81 0.94 -14.29 1.71
N ASP A 82 0.52 -14.97 0.65
CA ASP A 82 0.85 -14.54 -0.70
C ASP A 82 -0.01 -13.34 -1.13
N ALA A 83 0.30 -12.76 -2.29
CA ALA A 83 -0.43 -11.61 -2.82
C ALA A 83 -1.94 -11.90 -3.04
N SER A 84 -2.31 -13.11 -3.46
CA SER A 84 -3.72 -13.45 -3.70
C SER A 84 -4.49 -13.56 -2.38
N ALA A 85 -3.88 -14.17 -1.36
CA ALA A 85 -4.44 -14.29 -0.04
C ALA A 85 -4.55 -12.93 0.64
N TYR A 86 -3.51 -12.09 0.54
CA TYR A 86 -3.52 -10.74 1.10
C TYR A 86 -4.62 -9.88 0.47
N ASP A 87 -4.74 -9.91 -0.86
CA ASP A 87 -5.80 -9.20 -1.57
C ASP A 87 -7.19 -9.69 -1.15
N LYS A 88 -7.46 -11.00 -1.25
CA LYS A 88 -8.79 -11.57 -0.93
C LYS A 88 -9.21 -11.38 0.52
N GLN A 89 -8.27 -11.46 1.46
CA GLN A 89 -8.59 -11.45 2.89
C GLN A 89 -8.63 -10.05 3.50
N PHE A 90 -7.91 -9.08 2.91
CA PHE A 90 -7.74 -7.76 3.54
C PHE A 90 -8.11 -6.60 2.61
N TYR A 91 -7.56 -6.53 1.40
CA TYR A 91 -7.89 -5.43 0.48
C TYR A 91 -9.29 -5.56 -0.12
N GLY A 92 -9.72 -6.75 -0.53
CA GLY A 92 -11.06 -6.99 -1.06
C GLY A 92 -12.16 -6.52 -0.09
N PRO A 93 -12.16 -6.98 1.16
CA PRO A 93 -13.08 -6.47 2.19
C PRO A 93 -12.92 -4.97 2.47
N ALA A 94 -11.69 -4.43 2.44
CA ALA A 94 -11.48 -2.99 2.63
C ALA A 94 -12.10 -2.15 1.50
N PHE A 95 -12.00 -2.60 0.24
CA PHE A 95 -12.65 -1.96 -0.92
C PHE A 95 -14.18 -2.01 -0.83
N GLN A 96 -14.75 -3.12 -0.35
CA GLN A 96 -16.21 -3.24 -0.15
C GLN A 96 -16.76 -2.20 0.83
N LEU A 97 -15.95 -1.66 1.75
CA LEU A 97 -16.39 -0.60 2.66
C LEU A 97 -16.77 0.70 1.92
N LEU A 98 -16.24 0.91 0.71
CA LEU A 98 -16.60 2.07 -0.12
C LEU A 98 -18.04 2.03 -0.62
N ASP A 99 -18.72 0.88 -0.55
CA ASP A 99 -20.14 0.76 -0.89
C ASP A 99 -21.05 1.45 0.16
N ASP A 100 -20.55 1.67 1.38
CA ASP A 100 -21.24 2.45 2.42
C ASP A 100 -20.81 3.93 2.34
N PRO A 101 -21.73 4.87 2.03
CA PRO A 101 -21.42 6.29 1.88
C PRO A 101 -20.92 6.94 3.18
N GLY A 102 -21.19 6.36 4.35
CA GLY A 102 -20.70 6.85 5.64
C GLY A 102 -19.31 6.36 6.02
N THR A 103 -18.69 5.48 5.23
CA THR A 103 -17.40 4.86 5.59
C THR A 103 -16.25 5.86 5.60
N CYS A 104 -16.19 6.79 4.64
CA CYS A 104 -15.12 7.79 4.58
C CYS A 104 -15.00 8.54 5.92
N ASP A 105 -16.14 8.99 6.49
CA ASP A 105 -16.14 9.74 7.75
C ASP A 105 -15.93 8.87 9.00
N ARG A 106 -16.21 7.56 8.89
CA ARG A 106 -16.00 6.62 9.99
C ARG A 106 -14.55 6.15 10.10
N ILE A 107 -13.87 5.98 8.97
CA ILE A 107 -12.52 5.39 8.89
C ILE A 107 -11.45 6.44 8.61
N GLY A 108 -11.73 7.45 7.79
CA GLY A 108 -10.78 8.51 7.44
C GLY A 108 -10.11 9.17 8.66
N PRO A 109 -10.86 9.54 9.73
CA PRO A 109 -10.26 10.09 10.94
C PRO A 109 -9.28 9.17 11.67
N LYS A 110 -9.30 7.86 11.39
CA LYS A 110 -8.38 6.87 11.99
C LYS A 110 -6.98 6.90 11.39
N ALA A 111 -6.76 7.56 10.25
CA ALA A 111 -5.45 7.60 9.59
C ALA A 111 -4.36 8.21 10.50
N LYS A 112 -4.63 9.38 11.09
CA LYS A 112 -3.67 10.06 11.98
C LYS A 112 -3.27 9.22 13.21
N PRO A 113 -4.20 8.68 14.02
CA PRO A 113 -3.82 7.84 15.15
C PRO A 113 -3.13 6.54 14.73
N LEU A 114 -3.53 5.93 13.60
CA LEU A 114 -2.80 4.77 13.06
C LEU A 114 -1.35 5.14 12.72
N ILE A 115 -1.12 6.21 11.95
CA ILE A 115 0.24 6.67 11.59
C ILE A 115 1.08 6.94 12.85
N ALA A 116 0.50 7.60 13.86
CA ALA A 116 1.19 7.84 15.13
C ALA A 116 1.58 6.54 15.84
N ARG A 117 0.69 5.54 15.85
CA ARG A 117 0.97 4.20 16.37
C ARG A 117 2.09 3.51 15.59
N LEU A 118 2.05 3.53 14.26
CA LEU A 118 3.10 2.93 13.43
C LEU A 118 4.47 3.60 13.68
N LYS A 119 4.49 4.92 13.87
CA LYS A 119 5.71 5.64 14.27
C LYS A 119 6.22 5.22 15.66
N ALA A 120 5.32 5.06 16.63
CA ALA A 120 5.67 4.58 17.97
C ALA A 120 6.23 3.15 17.96
N MET A 121 5.86 2.34 16.96
CA MET A 121 6.41 1.01 16.72
C MET A 121 7.76 1.02 15.96
N GLY A 122 8.38 2.19 15.76
CA GLY A 122 9.66 2.33 15.06
C GLY A 122 9.55 2.68 13.57
N GLY A 123 8.32 2.89 13.06
CA GLY A 123 8.10 3.42 11.72
C GLY A 123 8.47 4.90 11.60
N GLY A 124 8.61 5.38 10.37
CA GLY A 124 8.95 6.77 10.08
C GLY A 124 8.31 7.27 8.81
N THR A 125 8.33 8.59 8.63
CA THR A 125 7.88 9.26 7.39
C THR A 125 9.00 10.11 6.77
N THR A 126 10.23 9.95 7.27
CA THR A 126 11.41 10.51 6.63
C THR A 126 11.88 9.52 5.58
N PRO A 127 11.97 9.93 4.30
CA PRO A 127 12.50 9.06 3.26
C PRO A 127 13.89 8.56 3.62
N LEU A 128 14.13 7.26 3.42
CA LEU A 128 15.47 6.70 3.52
C LEU A 128 16.27 7.15 2.30
N SER A 129 17.45 7.73 2.52
CA SER A 129 18.39 7.93 1.43
C SER A 129 18.78 6.56 0.88
N ARG A 130 18.55 6.33 -0.41
CA ARG A 130 19.04 5.13 -1.09
C ARG A 130 20.56 5.12 -0.96
N SER A 131 21.11 4.17 -0.22
CA SER A 131 22.55 3.88 -0.30
C SER A 131 22.82 3.51 -1.76
N GLN A 132 23.64 4.30 -2.44
CA GLN A 132 24.10 4.00 -3.79
C GLN A 132 25.02 2.79 -3.81
#